data_AF-A0A445KM67-F1
#
_entry.id   AF-A0A445KM67-F1
#
_cell.length_a   1.000
_cell.length_b   1.000
_cell.length_c   1.000
_cell.angle_alpha   90.00
_cell.angle_beta   90.00
_cell.angle_gamma   90.00
#
_symmetry.space_group_name_H-M   'P 1'
#
loop_
_entity.id
_entity.type
_entity.pdbx_description
1 polymer ?
#
loop_
_entity_poly.entity_id
_entity_poly.type
_entity_poly.pdbx_seq_one_letter_code
_entity_poly.pdbx_strand_id
1 'polypeptide(L)'
;MCMCIPSHMITVDVHLGPNPKGGIEESVKTLVLWKASQVLSLGYILHLEKAAAIFAHSDKLYRPGPLYIKESFTYAIPSRHSLLFSSIDFDIIIVVMGEFEFAPTVLVSVREFDPNNDREGVEAVERICEVGPNGKLSLFTDLHGDPICRVRNSPTFLMLIAEIGQETVGMIRGCIKTVTCGKKLHRQGKSNTETEPKQVPIYTKLAYILGLRVSPHHRRMGIGFKLVQSMEEWFRDNGAEYAYMATEKDNVASVKLFTDKCGYSKFRTPCILANPVFAHHVRISNKVTIIELSPNDAELLYRSKLATTEFFPRDVDSVLGNRLSLGTFLAVPRVGSYQPDTWSGSARFLLDPPPSWAILSVWNCKDVFTLEVKGVSRVKKTLAKTTRVLDRVFPWLRLPSVPNFFEPFGFLFLYGLGGEGPQAQQMLRALCGFAHNLAKDRGCEVVATEVSSQEPLRCAIPHWKMLSCEEDLWCIKRLGEDYSDGSLGDWTKSPPGFSIFVDPREV
;
A
#
# COMPACT_ATOMS: atom_id res chain seq x y z
N MET A 1 31.58 8.11 -41.83
CA MET A 1 31.41 6.91 -41.00
C MET A 1 30.00 6.40 -41.24
N CYS A 2 29.83 5.17 -41.72
CA CYS A 2 28.51 4.54 -41.83
C CYS A 2 27.77 4.63 -40.49
N MET A 3 26.49 5.02 -40.50
CA MET A 3 25.53 4.47 -39.56
C MET A 3 24.12 4.60 -40.14
N CYS A 4 23.49 3.44 -40.30
CA CYS A 4 22.12 3.23 -40.72
C CYS A 4 21.15 3.91 -39.75
N ILE A 5 20.14 4.60 -40.30
CA ILE A 5 18.96 5.01 -39.54
C ILE A 5 17.89 3.92 -39.76
N PRO A 6 17.27 3.37 -38.71
CA PRO A 6 16.30 2.30 -38.83
C PRO A 6 15.00 2.79 -39.48
N SER A 7 14.48 1.98 -40.40
CA SER A 7 13.25 2.21 -41.15
C SER A 7 12.02 1.79 -40.36
N HIS A 8 11.62 2.53 -39.31
CA HIS A 8 10.28 2.49 -38.68
C HIS A 8 10.08 3.87 -38.00
N MET A 9 9.06 4.70 -38.19
CA MET A 9 7.64 4.51 -38.49
C MET A 9 7.17 5.71 -39.36
N ILE A 10 6.70 5.44 -40.58
CA ILE A 10 5.65 6.24 -41.19
C ILE A 10 4.42 5.34 -41.15
N THR A 11 3.49 5.61 -40.25
CA THR A 11 2.21 4.91 -40.22
C THR A 11 1.33 5.54 -41.29
N VAL A 12 1.08 4.83 -42.39
CA VAL A 12 0.08 5.22 -43.39
C VAL A 12 -1.19 4.46 -43.06
N ASP A 13 -2.15 5.12 -42.42
CA ASP A 13 -3.48 4.55 -42.23
C ASP A 13 -4.32 4.74 -43.50
N VAL A 14 -4.66 3.64 -44.17
CA VAL A 14 -5.52 3.66 -45.36
C VAL A 14 -6.93 3.26 -44.94
N HIS A 15 -7.86 4.22 -44.90
CA HIS A 15 -9.27 3.95 -44.70
C HIS A 15 -9.97 3.78 -46.06
N LEU A 16 -10.44 2.57 -46.34
CA LEU A 16 -11.30 2.29 -47.49
C LEU A 16 -12.76 2.34 -47.03
N GLY A 17 -13.53 3.30 -47.56
CA GLY A 17 -14.97 3.40 -47.32
C GLY A 17 -15.74 2.17 -47.85
N PRO A 18 -16.97 1.93 -47.38
CA PRO A 18 -17.73 0.73 -47.71
C PRO A 18 -18.21 0.76 -49.16
N ASN A 19 -17.80 -0.23 -49.98
CA ASN A 19 -18.28 -0.37 -51.36
C ASN A 19 -19.50 -1.31 -51.41
N PRO A 20 -20.61 -0.98 -52.10
CA PRO A 20 -21.77 -1.84 -52.19
C PRO A 20 -21.62 -2.90 -53.28
N LYS A 21 -22.00 -4.14 -52.94
CA LYS A 21 -22.32 -5.27 -53.84
C LYS A 21 -21.14 -5.97 -54.55
N GLY A 22 -20.83 -7.17 -54.04
CA GLY A 22 -20.81 -8.42 -54.81
C GLY A 22 -19.63 -8.68 -55.76
N GLY A 23 -18.71 -9.54 -55.30
CA GLY A 23 -18.06 -10.59 -56.12
C GLY A 23 -17.04 -10.16 -57.17
N ILE A 24 -15.75 -10.25 -56.80
CA ILE A 24 -14.56 -10.70 -57.57
C ILE A 24 -13.41 -10.50 -56.57
N GLU A 25 -13.07 -11.56 -55.84
CA GLU A 25 -12.23 -11.48 -54.64
C GLU A 25 -10.79 -11.94 -54.92
N GLU A 26 -9.85 -11.26 -54.26
CA GLU A 26 -8.43 -11.58 -54.11
C GLU A 26 -7.44 -11.21 -55.25
N SER A 27 -7.72 -11.50 -56.52
CA SER A 27 -6.71 -11.22 -57.59
C SER A 27 -6.58 -9.73 -57.97
N VAL A 28 -7.66 -8.95 -57.83
CA VAL A 28 -7.67 -7.50 -58.12
C VAL A 28 -7.09 -6.69 -56.96
N LYS A 29 -7.28 -7.13 -55.70
CA LYS A 29 -6.69 -6.50 -54.50
C LYS A 29 -5.16 -6.53 -54.56
N THR A 30 -4.57 -7.65 -54.96
CA THR A 30 -3.11 -7.81 -55.07
C THR A 30 -2.51 -6.99 -56.21
N LEU A 31 -3.19 -6.89 -57.36
CA LEU A 31 -2.73 -6.08 -58.49
C LEU A 31 -2.83 -4.56 -58.20
N VAL A 32 -3.85 -4.13 -57.46
CA VAL A 32 -4.02 -2.75 -57.00
C VAL A 32 -2.98 -2.39 -55.93
N LEU A 33 -2.71 -3.29 -54.97
CA LEU A 33 -1.67 -3.09 -53.95
C LEU A 33 -0.26 -3.07 -54.55
N TRP A 34 0.03 -3.89 -55.56
CA TRP A 34 1.32 -3.90 -56.25
C TRP A 34 1.55 -2.64 -57.10
N LYS A 35 0.54 -2.18 -57.85
CA LYS A 35 0.62 -0.91 -58.58
C LYS A 35 0.65 0.30 -57.65
N ALA A 36 -0.09 0.28 -56.54
CA ALA A 36 -0.02 1.33 -55.52
C ALA A 36 1.37 1.38 -54.87
N SER A 37 2.01 0.24 -54.61
CA SER A 37 3.40 0.17 -54.14
C SER A 37 4.39 0.78 -55.14
N GLN A 38 4.23 0.53 -56.45
CA GLN A 38 5.10 1.13 -57.47
C GLN A 38 4.88 2.65 -57.63
N VAL A 39 3.63 3.10 -57.55
CA VAL A 39 3.27 4.52 -57.59
C VAL A 39 3.74 5.25 -56.33
N LEU A 40 3.67 4.61 -55.16
CA LEU A 40 4.21 5.15 -53.91
C LEU A 40 5.73 5.30 -54.00
N SER A 41 6.47 4.37 -54.61
CA SER A 41 7.92 4.51 -54.80
C SER A 41 8.32 5.62 -55.78
N LEU A 42 7.58 5.83 -56.87
CA LEU A 42 7.81 6.93 -57.82
C LEU A 42 7.38 8.29 -57.24
N GLY A 43 6.27 8.31 -56.49
CA GLY A 43 5.83 9.47 -55.72
C GLY A 43 6.81 9.83 -54.60
N TYR A 44 7.43 8.83 -53.94
CA TYR A 44 8.45 9.04 -52.90
C TYR A 44 9.67 9.81 -53.43
N ILE A 45 10.10 9.51 -54.66
CA ILE A 45 11.22 10.18 -55.32
C ILE A 45 10.85 11.63 -55.71
N LEU A 46 9.65 11.84 -56.28
CA LEU A 46 9.18 13.19 -56.64
C LEU A 46 8.89 14.07 -55.41
N HIS A 47 8.49 13.46 -54.29
CA HIS A 47 8.19 14.17 -53.04
C HIS A 47 9.44 14.51 -52.22
N LEU A 48 10.54 13.74 -52.32
CA LEU A 48 11.82 14.12 -51.72
C LEU A 48 12.40 15.38 -52.38
N GLU A 49 12.29 15.52 -53.71
CA GLU A 49 12.75 16.73 -54.42
C GLU A 49 11.89 17.97 -54.12
N LYS A 50 10.55 17.81 -54.02
CA LYS A 50 9.67 18.94 -53.66
C LYS A 50 9.72 19.29 -52.17
N ALA A 51 9.88 18.31 -51.27
CA ALA A 51 10.10 18.58 -49.84
C ALA A 51 11.44 19.30 -49.60
N ALA A 52 12.49 18.95 -50.34
CA ALA A 52 13.76 19.69 -50.33
C ALA A 52 13.60 21.13 -50.83
N ALA A 53 12.77 21.37 -51.85
CA ALA A 53 12.45 22.72 -52.34
C ALA A 53 11.64 23.56 -51.33
N ILE A 54 10.77 22.93 -50.53
CA ILE A 54 10.01 23.59 -49.45
C ILE A 54 10.93 23.90 -48.26
N PHE A 55 11.86 23.02 -47.91
CA PHE A 55 12.89 23.28 -46.89
C PHE A 55 13.84 24.41 -47.28
N ALA A 56 14.19 24.53 -48.57
CA ALA A 56 15.02 25.63 -49.08
C ALA A 56 14.30 27.00 -49.11
N HIS A 57 12.98 27.04 -48.89
CA HIS A 57 12.17 28.27 -48.83
C HIS A 57 11.64 28.59 -47.42
N SER A 58 11.76 27.69 -46.44
CA SER A 58 11.20 27.88 -45.08
C SER A 58 12.16 28.51 -44.06
N ASP A 59 13.37 28.88 -44.46
CA ASP A 59 14.41 29.51 -43.62
C ASP A 59 14.04 30.90 -43.04
N LYS A 60 12.78 31.34 -43.18
CA LYS A 60 12.30 32.66 -42.75
C LYS A 60 10.99 32.71 -41.96
N LEU A 61 10.35 31.60 -41.60
CA LEU A 61 9.08 31.66 -40.83
C LEU A 61 9.05 30.65 -39.68
N TYR A 62 9.52 31.11 -38.52
CA TYR A 62 9.43 30.43 -37.23
C TYR A 62 7.97 30.39 -36.73
N ARG A 63 7.32 29.22 -36.77
CA ARG A 63 6.21 28.86 -35.85
C ARG A 63 6.25 27.36 -35.55
N PRO A 64 6.39 26.94 -34.28
CA PRO A 64 6.32 25.53 -33.93
C PRO A 64 4.83 25.10 -33.85
N GLY A 65 4.46 24.14 -34.70
CA GLY A 65 3.15 23.51 -34.72
C GLY A 65 3.06 22.48 -35.85
N PRO A 66 2.21 21.44 -35.74
CA PRO A 66 2.03 20.46 -36.80
C PRO A 66 1.54 21.15 -38.08
N LEU A 67 2.29 20.96 -39.18
CA LEU A 67 1.90 21.46 -40.50
C LEU A 67 0.91 20.48 -41.13
N TYR A 68 -0.34 20.90 -41.31
CA TYR A 68 -1.38 20.08 -41.95
C TYR A 68 -1.44 20.41 -43.44
N ILE A 69 -1.10 19.44 -44.29
CA ILE A 69 -1.25 19.56 -45.75
C ILE A 69 -2.36 18.59 -46.17
N LYS A 70 -3.42 19.11 -46.79
CA LYS A 70 -4.50 18.31 -47.38
C LYS A 70 -4.43 18.43 -48.90
N GLU A 71 -4.07 17.36 -49.59
CA GLU A 71 -4.10 17.30 -51.05
C GLU A 71 -5.03 16.17 -51.50
N SER A 72 -5.89 16.46 -52.48
CA SER A 72 -6.80 15.50 -53.08
C SER A 72 -6.28 15.11 -54.46
N PHE A 73 -6.18 13.81 -54.75
CA PHE A 73 -5.69 13.31 -56.03
C PHE A 73 -6.79 12.53 -56.75
N THR A 74 -7.03 12.86 -58.02
CA THR A 74 -7.96 12.13 -58.89
C THR A 74 -7.16 11.36 -59.94
N TYR A 75 -7.31 10.04 -60.00
CA TYR A 75 -6.69 9.20 -61.05
C TYR A 75 -7.76 8.49 -61.88
N ALA A 76 -7.55 8.44 -63.19
CA ALA A 76 -8.36 7.64 -64.12
C ALA A 76 -7.66 6.31 -64.39
N ILE A 77 -8.34 5.18 -64.15
CA ILE A 77 -7.85 3.84 -64.52
C ILE A 77 -8.49 3.46 -65.86
N PRO A 78 -7.72 3.18 -66.94
CA PRO A 78 -8.31 2.70 -68.18
C PRO A 78 -8.69 1.22 -68.02
N SER A 79 -9.99 0.90 -68.16
CA SER A 79 -10.46 -0.46 -68.35
C SER A 79 -10.57 -0.74 -69.85
N ARG A 80 -10.20 -1.94 -70.30
CA ARG A 80 -10.28 -2.31 -71.74
C ARG A 80 -11.70 -2.54 -72.26
N HIS A 81 -12.73 -2.53 -71.40
CA HIS A 81 -14.12 -2.55 -71.85
C HIS A 81 -15.00 -1.82 -70.83
N SER A 82 -15.59 -0.70 -71.28
CA SER A 82 -16.51 0.22 -70.58
C SER A 82 -15.89 1.28 -69.64
N LEU A 83 -16.27 2.54 -69.90
CA LEU A 83 -15.93 3.74 -69.14
C LEU A 83 -16.80 3.82 -67.88
N LEU A 84 -16.30 3.29 -66.77
CA LEU A 84 -16.81 3.61 -65.44
C LEU A 84 -15.67 4.29 -64.67
N PHE A 85 -15.82 5.60 -64.43
CA PHE A 85 -14.92 6.36 -63.58
C PHE A 85 -15.23 6.03 -62.12
N SER A 86 -14.26 5.44 -61.41
CA SER A 86 -14.29 5.42 -59.94
C SER A 86 -13.25 6.42 -59.45
N SER A 87 -13.69 7.47 -58.75
CA SER A 87 -12.80 8.34 -58.00
C SER A 87 -12.48 7.63 -56.69
N ILE A 88 -11.20 7.56 -56.33
CA ILE A 88 -10.77 7.11 -55.00
C ILE A 88 -10.03 8.29 -54.39
N ASP A 89 -10.66 8.94 -53.43
CA ASP A 89 -10.04 10.01 -52.64
C ASP A 89 -9.21 9.37 -51.52
N PHE A 90 -7.94 9.75 -51.41
CA PHE A 90 -7.09 9.42 -50.26
C PHE A 90 -6.68 10.73 -49.58
N ASP A 91 -6.87 10.80 -48.27
CA ASP A 91 -6.29 11.85 -47.42
C ASP A 91 -4.92 11.35 -46.90
N ILE A 92 -3.83 12.01 -47.28
CA ILE A 92 -2.49 11.74 -46.73
C ILE A 92 -2.21 12.78 -45.63
N ILE A 93 -2.02 12.31 -44.39
CA ILE A 93 -1.63 13.14 -43.25
C ILE A 93 -0.12 13.00 -43.06
N ILE A 94 0.65 14.06 -43.34
CA ILE A 94 2.09 14.12 -43.05
C ILE A 94 2.28 14.88 -41.73
N VAL A 95 2.69 14.19 -40.67
CA VAL A 95 3.09 14.82 -39.41
C VAL A 95 4.61 15.03 -39.45
N VAL A 96 5.05 16.27 -39.70
CA VAL A 96 6.46 16.65 -39.58
C VAL A 96 6.76 16.90 -38.11
N MET A 97 7.43 15.93 -37.47
CA MET A 97 7.96 16.11 -36.11
C MET A 97 9.18 17.03 -36.19
N GLY A 98 9.01 18.30 -35.78
CA GLY A 98 10.12 19.22 -35.63
C GLY A 98 11.16 18.68 -34.65
N GLU A 99 12.43 19.01 -34.87
CA GLU A 99 13.56 18.59 -34.04
C GLU A 99 13.22 18.70 -32.56
N PHE A 100 13.10 17.53 -31.91
CA PHE A 100 13.07 17.46 -30.46
C PHE A 100 14.48 17.82 -29.98
N GLU A 101 14.64 19.00 -29.39
CA GLU A 101 15.67 19.19 -28.38
C GLU A 101 15.55 18.01 -27.40
N PHE A 102 16.54 17.12 -27.41
CA PHE A 102 16.67 16.08 -26.39
C PHE A 102 16.88 16.79 -25.05
N ALA A 103 15.79 17.05 -24.34
CA ALA A 103 15.86 17.27 -22.90
C ALA A 103 16.63 16.06 -22.34
N PRO A 104 17.70 16.26 -21.54
CA PRO A 104 18.49 15.16 -21.03
C PRO A 104 17.54 14.17 -20.35
N THR A 105 17.49 12.95 -20.86
CA THR A 105 16.67 11.89 -20.27
C THR A 105 17.25 11.63 -18.90
N VAL A 106 16.61 12.16 -17.86
CA VAL A 106 17.07 11.99 -16.48
C VAL A 106 17.01 10.51 -16.17
N LEU A 107 18.18 9.85 -16.19
CA LEU A 107 18.28 8.41 -15.96
C LEU A 107 18.07 8.16 -14.48
N VAL A 108 16.87 7.69 -14.13
CA VAL A 108 16.57 7.19 -12.79
C VAL A 108 17.12 5.78 -12.67
N SER A 109 18.07 5.56 -11.77
CA SER A 109 18.52 4.22 -11.37
C SER A 109 17.71 3.74 -10.17
N VAL A 110 17.37 2.45 -10.10
CA VAL A 110 16.78 1.82 -8.91
C VAL A 110 17.67 0.65 -8.51
N ARG A 111 18.08 0.62 -7.24
CA ARG A 111 18.95 -0.44 -6.71
C ARG A 111 18.63 -0.71 -5.24
N GLU A 112 19.16 -1.81 -4.73
CA GLU A 112 19.08 -2.14 -3.30
C GLU A 112 19.79 -1.09 -2.45
N PHE A 113 19.22 -0.86 -1.27
CA PHE A 113 19.79 0.00 -0.24
C PHE A 113 21.04 -0.64 0.37
N ASP A 114 22.14 0.11 0.36
CA ASP A 114 23.38 -0.20 1.07
C ASP A 114 23.45 0.60 2.39
N PRO A 115 23.35 -0.06 3.56
CA PRO A 115 23.39 0.60 4.86
C PRO A 115 24.64 1.46 5.11
N ASN A 116 25.76 1.15 4.46
CA ASN A 116 27.02 1.86 4.69
C ASN A 116 27.10 3.18 3.92
N ASN A 117 26.46 3.24 2.75
CA ASN A 117 26.64 4.34 1.80
C ASN A 117 25.39 5.21 1.66
N ASP A 118 24.20 4.65 1.85
CA ASP A 118 22.96 5.32 1.45
C ASP A 118 22.21 6.00 2.61
N ARG A 119 22.66 5.78 3.85
CA ARG A 119 21.94 6.19 5.06
C ARG A 119 21.65 7.69 5.08
N GLU A 120 22.64 8.52 4.80
CA GLU A 120 22.51 9.98 4.83
C GLU A 120 21.54 10.49 3.75
N GLY A 121 21.64 9.95 2.53
CA GLY A 121 20.75 10.30 1.42
C GLY A 121 19.29 9.91 1.70
N VAL A 122 19.09 8.71 2.25
CA VAL A 122 17.77 8.23 2.68
C VAL A 122 17.18 9.10 3.80
N GLU A 123 17.95 9.41 4.84
CA GLU A 123 17.50 10.29 5.92
C GLU A 123 17.12 11.69 5.40
N ALA A 124 17.87 12.22 4.43
CA ALA A 124 17.56 13.49 3.80
C ALA A 124 16.23 13.45 3.03
N VAL A 125 15.98 12.38 2.26
CA VAL A 125 14.72 12.20 1.52
C VAL A 125 13.53 12.07 2.47
N GLU A 126 13.63 11.29 3.55
CA GLU A 126 12.57 11.18 4.56
C GLU A 126 12.26 12.57 5.15
N ARG A 127 13.29 13.28 5.61
CA ARG A 127 13.14 14.59 6.25
C ARG A 127 12.42 15.59 5.35
N ILE A 128 12.75 15.63 4.06
CA ILE A 128 12.13 16.54 3.09
C ILE A 128 10.70 16.09 2.76
N CYS A 129 10.42 14.78 2.73
CA CYS A 129 9.08 14.27 2.46
C CYS A 129 8.09 14.48 3.62
N GLU A 130 8.56 14.53 4.87
CA GLU A 130 7.74 14.74 6.07
C GLU A 130 7.37 16.21 6.31
N VAL A 131 7.94 17.15 5.55
CA VAL A 131 7.54 18.56 5.60
C VAL A 131 6.16 18.71 4.94
N GLY A 132 5.11 18.82 5.76
CA GLY A 132 3.78 19.18 5.29
C GLY A 132 3.77 20.56 4.60
N PRO A 133 2.85 20.82 3.66
CA PRO A 133 2.80 22.09 2.95
C PRO A 133 2.60 23.26 3.95
N ASN A 134 3.57 24.17 4.00
CA ASN A 134 3.50 25.51 4.60
C ASN A 134 3.17 25.58 6.11
N GLY A 135 3.99 24.98 6.96
CA GLY A 135 3.95 25.26 8.42
C GLY A 135 2.68 24.78 9.14
N LYS A 136 1.90 23.89 8.50
CA LYS A 136 0.76 23.20 9.11
C LYS A 136 1.24 22.14 10.11
N LEU A 137 0.30 21.69 10.96
CA LEU A 137 0.51 20.56 11.87
C LEU A 137 1.01 19.35 11.06
N SER A 138 2.18 18.82 11.40
CA SER A 138 2.75 17.64 10.74
C SER A 138 3.30 16.66 11.77
N LEU A 139 3.20 15.37 11.45
CA LEU A 139 3.80 14.29 12.22
C LEU A 139 5.12 13.91 11.55
N PHE A 140 6.21 13.99 12.30
CA PHE A 140 7.56 13.65 11.88
C PHE A 140 7.95 12.29 12.48
N THR A 141 8.69 11.48 11.73
CA THR A 141 9.17 10.16 12.15
C THR A 141 10.68 10.19 12.24
N ASP A 142 11.21 9.86 13.42
CA ASP A 142 12.63 9.65 13.63
C ASP A 142 12.91 8.16 13.73
N LEU A 143 13.57 7.61 12.70
CA LEU A 143 13.94 6.20 12.58
C LEU A 143 15.25 5.85 13.31
N HIS A 144 15.78 6.74 14.15
CA HIS A 144 17.00 6.55 14.95
C HIS A 144 18.24 6.21 14.11
N GLY A 145 18.27 6.68 12.87
CA GLY A 145 19.31 6.38 11.90
C GLY A 145 19.30 4.95 11.36
N ASP A 146 18.16 4.27 11.44
CA ASP A 146 17.96 2.92 10.92
C ASP A 146 16.76 2.87 9.96
N PRO A 147 16.96 3.13 8.67
CA PRO A 147 15.85 3.25 7.72
C PRO A 147 15.13 1.92 7.45
N ILE A 148 15.64 0.79 7.93
CA ILE A 148 15.00 -0.53 7.80
C ILE A 148 14.44 -1.05 9.14
N CYS A 149 14.39 -0.22 10.18
CA CYS A 149 14.00 -0.59 11.54
C CYS A 149 12.66 -1.32 11.63
N ARG A 150 11.69 -0.94 10.79
CA ARG A 150 10.35 -1.53 10.74
C ARG A 150 10.36 -2.86 9.98
N VAL A 151 10.71 -2.82 8.69
CA VAL A 151 10.67 -4.00 7.79
C VAL A 151 11.58 -5.15 8.24
N ARG A 152 12.66 -4.88 8.99
CA ARG A 152 13.58 -5.93 9.44
C ARG A 152 12.97 -6.96 10.39
N ASN A 153 11.80 -6.64 10.97
CA ASN A 153 11.10 -7.56 11.85
C ASN A 153 10.31 -8.61 11.07
N SER A 154 10.07 -8.39 9.78
CA SER A 154 9.39 -9.33 8.88
C SER A 154 10.34 -10.44 8.43
N PRO A 155 9.83 -11.65 8.11
CA PRO A 155 10.66 -12.81 7.77
C PRO A 155 11.40 -12.64 6.44
N THR A 156 10.91 -11.79 5.55
CA THR A 156 11.53 -11.48 4.26
C THR A 156 11.24 -10.02 3.95
N PHE A 157 12.27 -9.23 3.66
CA PHE A 157 12.13 -7.79 3.42
C PHE A 157 13.18 -7.26 2.44
N LEU A 158 12.87 -6.13 1.82
CA LEU A 158 13.76 -5.39 0.95
C LEU A 158 13.54 -3.89 1.10
N MET A 159 14.61 -3.13 0.94
CA MET A 159 14.54 -1.69 0.71
C MET A 159 15.27 -1.36 -0.59
N LEU A 160 14.60 -0.61 -1.46
CA LEU A 160 15.17 -0.09 -2.69
C LEU A 160 15.28 1.44 -2.61
N ILE A 161 16.29 2.00 -3.24
CA ILE A 161 16.42 3.44 -3.43
C ILE A 161 16.36 3.79 -4.93
N ALA A 162 15.94 5.02 -5.21
CA ALA A 162 16.02 5.62 -6.53
C ALA A 162 17.05 6.74 -6.53
N GLU A 163 17.89 6.76 -7.56
CA GLU A 163 18.96 7.74 -7.72
C GLU A 163 18.87 8.47 -9.06
N ILE A 164 19.24 9.75 -9.04
CA ILE A 164 19.52 10.54 -10.23
C ILE A 164 20.98 11.02 -10.12
N GLY A 165 21.85 10.53 -11.00
CA GLY A 165 23.28 10.71 -10.84
C GLY A 165 23.78 10.01 -9.57
N GLN A 166 24.22 10.78 -8.58
CA GLN A 166 24.64 10.29 -7.25
C GLN A 166 23.67 10.73 -6.13
N GLU A 167 22.57 11.39 -6.46
CA GLU A 167 21.60 11.88 -5.48
C GLU A 167 20.52 10.82 -5.25
N THR A 168 20.30 10.43 -3.99
CA THR A 168 19.12 9.66 -3.59
C THR A 168 17.88 10.54 -3.68
N VAL A 169 16.93 10.19 -4.56
CA VAL A 169 15.72 10.99 -4.83
C VAL A 169 14.42 10.28 -4.41
N GLY A 170 14.48 9.00 -4.05
CA GLY A 170 13.34 8.25 -3.57
C GLY A 170 13.74 6.92 -2.95
N MET A 171 12.78 6.28 -2.28
CA MET A 171 12.95 4.95 -1.68
C MET A 171 11.62 4.23 -1.55
N ILE A 172 11.68 2.90 -1.49
CA ILE A 172 10.54 2.04 -1.18
C ILE A 172 10.98 0.90 -0.26
N ARG A 173 10.12 0.55 0.69
CA ARG A 173 10.31 -0.54 1.64
C ARG A 173 9.22 -1.57 1.47
N GLY A 174 9.59 -2.84 1.39
CA GLY A 174 8.65 -3.94 1.24
C GLY A 174 8.99 -5.13 2.14
N CYS A 175 7.98 -5.89 2.50
CA CYS A 175 8.15 -7.17 3.21
C CYS A 175 7.15 -8.21 2.74
N ILE A 176 7.42 -9.49 3.01
CA ILE A 176 6.55 -10.61 2.64
C ILE A 176 6.28 -11.45 3.89
N LYS A 177 5.03 -11.87 4.05
CA LYS A 177 4.57 -12.77 5.12
C LYS A 177 3.56 -13.78 4.58
N THR A 178 3.34 -14.87 5.30
CA THR A 178 2.24 -15.80 4.99
C THR A 178 1.08 -15.53 5.92
N VAL A 179 -0.09 -15.24 5.38
CA VAL A 179 -1.28 -14.87 6.17
C VAL A 179 -2.52 -15.63 5.75
N THR A 180 -3.50 -15.66 6.65
CA THR A 180 -4.85 -16.11 6.34
C THR A 180 -5.54 -15.11 5.41
N CYS A 181 -5.99 -15.57 4.23
CA CYS A 181 -6.79 -14.80 3.27
C CYS A 181 -8.25 -15.28 3.18
N GLY A 182 -8.58 -16.38 3.85
CA GLY A 182 -9.96 -16.84 4.00
C GLY A 182 -10.04 -18.19 4.69
N LYS A 183 -11.15 -18.90 4.47
CA LYS A 183 -11.47 -20.12 5.20
C LYS A 183 -12.19 -21.14 4.33
N LYS A 184 -11.90 -22.42 4.57
CA LYS A 184 -12.61 -23.56 3.97
C LYS A 184 -13.22 -24.43 5.05
N LEU A 185 -14.33 -25.09 4.72
CA LEU A 185 -14.90 -26.13 5.56
C LEU A 185 -14.06 -27.40 5.44
N HIS A 186 -13.66 -27.97 6.57
CA HIS A 186 -13.03 -29.27 6.61
C HIS A 186 -14.05 -30.35 6.26
N ARG A 187 -13.92 -31.00 5.10
CA ARG A 187 -14.72 -32.18 4.76
C ARG A 187 -14.15 -33.40 5.51
N GLN A 188 -14.73 -33.76 6.64
CA GLN A 188 -14.46 -35.05 7.27
C GLN A 188 -15.14 -36.17 6.47
N GLY A 189 -14.40 -37.23 6.15
CA GLY A 189 -15.00 -38.49 5.71
C GLY A 189 -15.81 -39.10 6.86
N LYS A 190 -16.99 -39.65 6.53
CA LYS A 190 -17.97 -40.30 7.42
C LYS A 190 -17.38 -40.84 8.74
N SER A 191 -17.38 -40.02 9.79
CA SER A 191 -17.16 -40.43 11.18
C SER A 191 -18.16 -39.66 12.04
N ASN A 192 -19.05 -40.39 12.71
CA ASN A 192 -20.27 -39.88 13.35
C ASN A 192 -20.05 -39.20 14.73
N THR A 193 -18.91 -38.53 14.97
CA THR A 193 -18.58 -38.06 16.34
C THR A 193 -18.18 -36.59 16.51
N GLU A 194 -18.27 -35.73 15.49
CA GLU A 194 -18.09 -34.28 15.67
C GLU A 194 -19.30 -33.49 15.15
N THR A 195 -19.85 -32.62 16.00
CA THR A 195 -21.18 -32.00 15.80
C THR A 195 -21.17 -30.69 15.00
N GLU A 196 -20.02 -30.17 14.56
CA GLU A 196 -19.95 -28.95 13.73
C GLU A 196 -18.76 -29.01 12.74
N PRO A 197 -18.92 -28.54 11.49
CA PRO A 197 -17.85 -28.56 10.51
C PRO A 197 -16.73 -27.55 10.87
N LYS A 198 -15.54 -28.07 11.16
CA LYS A 198 -14.37 -27.26 11.53
C LYS A 198 -13.92 -26.38 10.35
N GLN A 199 -13.84 -25.08 10.57
CA GLN A 199 -13.25 -24.13 9.61
C GLN A 199 -11.73 -24.18 9.69
N VAL A 200 -11.07 -24.24 8.54
CA VAL A 200 -9.60 -24.26 8.43
C VAL A 200 -9.17 -23.05 7.61
N PRO A 201 -8.12 -22.32 8.02
CA PRO A 201 -7.62 -21.18 7.26
C PRO A 201 -7.08 -21.58 5.89
N ILE A 202 -7.25 -20.67 4.93
CA ILE A 202 -6.55 -20.67 3.65
C ILE A 202 -5.45 -19.62 3.77
N TYR A 203 -4.22 -20.03 3.46
CA TYR A 203 -3.05 -19.17 3.52
C TYR A 203 -2.63 -18.70 2.13
N THR A 204 -2.06 -17.50 2.07
CA THR A 204 -1.38 -16.97 0.90
C THR A 204 -0.09 -16.25 1.33
N LYS A 205 0.89 -16.17 0.42
CA LYS A 205 2.04 -15.29 0.60
C LYS A 205 1.65 -13.88 0.16
N LEU A 206 1.68 -12.96 1.12
CA LEU A 206 1.28 -11.58 0.96
C LEU A 206 2.49 -10.66 1.13
N ALA A 207 2.70 -9.81 0.13
CA ALA A 207 3.66 -8.72 0.19
C ALA A 207 3.01 -7.43 0.69
N TYR A 208 3.74 -6.63 1.46
CA TYR A 208 3.32 -5.33 1.94
C TYR A 208 4.33 -4.26 1.52
N ILE A 209 3.84 -3.17 0.93
CA ILE A 209 4.62 -1.95 0.70
C ILE A 209 4.43 -1.05 1.92
N LEU A 210 5.43 -1.06 2.81
CA LEU A 210 5.40 -0.37 4.09
C LEU A 210 5.61 1.15 3.96
N GLY A 211 6.37 1.58 2.95
CA GLY A 211 6.68 2.99 2.78
C GLY A 211 7.25 3.29 1.41
N LEU A 212 6.75 4.37 0.81
CA LEU A 212 7.23 4.93 -0.45
C LEU A 212 7.45 6.43 -0.27
N ARG A 213 8.66 6.89 -0.55
CA ARG A 213 9.01 8.32 -0.52
C ARG A 213 9.66 8.72 -1.83
N VAL A 214 9.25 9.88 -2.34
CA VAL A 214 9.89 10.54 -3.49
C VAL A 214 10.05 12.01 -3.13
N SER A 215 11.28 12.48 -3.24
CA SER A 215 11.65 13.89 -3.02
C SER A 215 10.66 14.80 -3.75
N PRO A 216 10.04 15.80 -3.07
CA PRO A 216 9.07 16.71 -3.66
C PRO A 216 9.53 17.34 -4.98
N HIS A 217 10.82 17.67 -5.08
CA HIS A 217 11.44 18.28 -6.27
C HIS A 217 11.53 17.34 -7.48
N HIS A 218 11.42 16.03 -7.24
CA HIS A 218 11.54 14.97 -8.25
C HIS A 218 10.21 14.24 -8.48
N ARG A 219 9.10 14.73 -7.91
CA ARG A 219 7.78 14.14 -8.13
C ARG A 219 7.36 14.33 -9.59
N ARG A 220 6.48 13.45 -10.06
CA ARG A 220 5.93 13.46 -11.44
C ARG A 220 6.96 13.15 -12.53
N MET A 221 8.14 12.66 -12.17
CA MET A 221 9.16 12.12 -13.08
C MET A 221 9.10 10.59 -13.24
N GLY A 222 8.02 9.94 -12.78
CA GLY A 222 7.86 8.48 -12.86
C GLY A 222 8.64 7.66 -11.81
N ILE A 223 9.45 8.28 -10.94
CA ILE A 223 10.27 7.58 -9.91
C ILE A 223 9.44 6.66 -9.02
N GLY A 224 8.32 7.15 -8.47
CA GLY A 224 7.47 6.35 -7.58
C GLY A 224 6.88 5.12 -8.27
N PHE A 225 6.52 5.24 -9.56
CA PHE A 225 6.04 4.12 -10.35
C PHE A 225 7.15 3.09 -10.58
N LYS A 226 8.36 3.55 -10.96
CA LYS A 226 9.52 2.67 -11.17
C LYS A 226 9.90 1.91 -9.90
N LEU A 227 9.90 2.58 -8.74
CA LEU A 227 10.16 1.94 -7.44
C LEU A 227 9.13 0.85 -7.11
N VAL A 228 7.84 1.11 -7.34
CA VAL A 228 6.78 0.10 -7.13
C VAL A 228 6.95 -1.07 -8.09
N GLN A 229 7.25 -0.84 -9.37
CA GLN A 229 7.49 -1.92 -10.33
C GLN A 229 8.64 -2.84 -9.90
N SER A 230 9.80 -2.27 -9.56
CA SER A 230 10.96 -3.07 -9.12
C SER A 230 10.69 -3.82 -7.81
N MET A 231 9.94 -3.22 -6.89
CA MET A 231 9.53 -3.92 -5.66
C MET A 231 8.54 -5.06 -5.96
N GLU A 232 7.59 -4.87 -6.89
CA GLU A 232 6.67 -5.93 -7.30
C GLU A 232 7.38 -7.09 -8.02
N GLU A 233 8.40 -6.80 -8.83
CA GLU A 233 9.27 -7.82 -9.44
C GLU A 233 9.89 -8.68 -8.34
N TRP A 234 10.54 -8.05 -7.35
CA TRP A 234 11.09 -8.77 -6.22
C TRP A 234 10.03 -9.55 -5.42
N PHE A 235 8.82 -9.00 -5.24
CA PHE A 235 7.72 -9.73 -4.60
C PHE A 235 7.33 -11.00 -5.38
N ARG A 236 7.23 -10.93 -6.71
CA ARG A 236 6.94 -12.09 -7.56
C ARG A 236 8.05 -13.14 -7.47
N ASP A 237 9.30 -12.70 -7.54
CA ASP A 237 10.46 -13.59 -7.45
C ASP A 237 10.53 -14.33 -6.10
N ASN A 238 9.99 -13.73 -5.04
CA ASN A 238 9.88 -14.34 -3.71
C ASN A 238 8.54 -15.09 -3.47
N GLY A 239 7.74 -15.24 -4.52
CA GLY A 239 6.52 -16.02 -4.53
C GLY A 239 5.34 -15.38 -3.80
N ALA A 240 5.31 -14.05 -3.66
CA ALA A 240 4.12 -13.37 -3.19
C ALA A 240 3.01 -13.44 -4.24
N GLU A 241 1.81 -13.85 -3.83
CA GLU A 241 0.64 -13.94 -4.71
C GLU A 241 -0.13 -12.62 -4.77
N TYR A 242 -0.06 -11.85 -3.69
CA TYR A 242 -0.71 -10.56 -3.54
C TYR A 242 0.29 -9.54 -2.99
N ALA A 243 0.10 -8.27 -3.34
CA ALA A 243 0.74 -7.14 -2.70
C ALA A 243 -0.32 -6.17 -2.19
N TYR A 244 -0.11 -5.59 -1.01
CA TYR A 244 -0.95 -4.51 -0.51
C TYR A 244 -0.13 -3.32 -0.01
N MET A 245 -0.79 -2.20 0.15
CA MET A 245 -0.25 -0.96 0.69
C MET A 245 -1.33 -0.21 1.46
N ALA A 246 -0.91 0.63 2.40
CA ALA A 246 -1.80 1.49 3.18
C ALA A 246 -1.51 2.97 2.87
N THR A 247 -2.55 3.80 2.82
CA THR A 247 -2.42 5.24 2.63
C THR A 247 -3.65 5.96 3.18
N GLU A 248 -3.47 7.18 3.68
CA GLU A 248 -4.60 8.05 4.00
C GLU A 248 -5.46 8.30 2.75
N LYS A 249 -6.78 8.27 2.90
CA LYS A 249 -7.74 8.38 1.80
C LYS A 249 -7.67 9.70 1.03
N ASP A 250 -7.17 10.76 1.67
CA ASP A 250 -7.02 12.09 1.10
C ASP A 250 -5.64 12.31 0.47
N ASN A 251 -4.72 11.35 0.57
CA ASN A 251 -3.46 11.35 -0.17
C ASN A 251 -3.69 10.98 -1.65
N VAL A 252 -4.29 11.92 -2.39
CA VAL A 252 -4.67 11.76 -3.80
C VAL A 252 -3.49 11.31 -4.67
N ALA A 253 -2.27 11.75 -4.37
CA ALA A 253 -1.08 11.37 -5.14
C ALA A 253 -0.75 9.87 -4.97
N SER A 254 -0.76 9.38 -3.73
CA SER A 254 -0.55 7.96 -3.42
C SER A 254 -1.67 7.10 -4.00
N VAL A 255 -2.94 7.48 -3.74
CA VAL A 255 -4.11 6.74 -4.25
C VAL A 255 -4.04 6.58 -5.77
N LYS A 256 -3.85 7.68 -6.52
CA LYS A 256 -3.76 7.61 -7.99
C LYS A 256 -2.56 6.83 -8.50
N LEU A 257 -1.41 6.91 -7.83
CA LEU A 257 -0.25 6.10 -8.20
C LEU A 257 -0.59 4.61 -8.13
N PHE A 258 -1.17 4.15 -7.03
CA PHE A 258 -1.44 2.74 -6.85
C PHE A 258 -2.65 2.26 -7.66
N THR A 259 -3.76 3.00 -7.67
CA THR A 259 -4.99 2.57 -8.36
C THR A 259 -4.93 2.75 -9.87
N ASP A 260 -4.41 3.89 -10.35
CA ASP A 260 -4.52 4.24 -11.76
C ASP A 260 -3.29 3.80 -12.56
N LYS A 261 -2.11 3.69 -11.92
CA LYS A 261 -0.85 3.36 -12.59
C LYS A 261 -0.33 1.97 -12.25
N CYS A 262 -0.41 1.56 -10.98
CA CYS A 262 0.15 0.27 -10.56
C CYS A 262 -0.87 -0.87 -10.59
N GLY A 263 -2.16 -0.60 -10.80
CA GLY A 263 -3.20 -1.62 -10.95
C GLY A 263 -3.70 -2.23 -9.63
N TYR A 264 -3.61 -1.49 -8.52
CA TYR A 264 -4.18 -1.91 -7.24
C TYR A 264 -5.67 -1.56 -7.18
N SER A 265 -6.47 -2.40 -6.52
CA SER A 265 -7.85 -2.10 -6.16
C SER A 265 -7.94 -1.64 -4.70
N LYS A 266 -8.93 -0.79 -4.39
CA LYS A 266 -9.28 -0.48 -2.99
C LYS A 266 -9.81 -1.73 -2.31
N PHE A 267 -9.35 -2.04 -1.10
CA PHE A 267 -9.57 -3.34 -0.48
C PHE A 267 -10.22 -3.28 0.89
N ARG A 268 -9.57 -2.63 1.87
CA ARG A 268 -10.04 -2.49 3.25
C ARG A 268 -9.89 -1.05 3.70
N THR A 269 -10.65 -0.67 4.73
CA THR A 269 -10.57 0.66 5.34
C THR A 269 -10.56 0.55 6.88
N PRO A 270 -9.50 0.00 7.48
CA PRO A 270 -9.39 -0.03 8.93
C PRO A 270 -9.27 1.37 9.54
N CYS A 271 -9.35 1.41 10.86
CA CYS A 271 -9.31 2.61 11.66
C CYS A 271 -8.12 2.54 12.60
N ILE A 272 -7.28 3.57 12.56
CA ILE A 272 -6.17 3.74 13.50
C ILE A 272 -6.71 4.51 14.71
N LEU A 273 -6.70 3.88 15.87
CA LEU A 273 -7.22 4.44 17.12
C LEU A 273 -6.07 4.78 18.05
N ALA A 274 -5.87 6.07 18.34
CA ALA A 274 -4.81 6.54 19.21
C ALA A 274 -5.36 7.08 20.53
N ASN A 275 -4.86 6.54 21.63
CA ASN A 275 -5.15 6.97 22.99
C ASN A 275 -3.92 7.67 23.59
N PRO A 276 -4.03 8.93 24.01
CA PRO A 276 -2.93 9.58 24.73
C PRO A 276 -2.68 8.92 26.08
N VAL A 277 -1.41 8.93 26.49
CA VAL A 277 -0.99 8.47 27.82
C VAL A 277 -0.98 9.66 28.79
N PHE A 278 -1.89 9.64 29.75
CA PHE A 278 -2.02 10.68 30.76
C PHE A 278 -0.87 10.66 31.78
N ALA A 279 -0.69 11.78 32.49
CA ALA A 279 0.33 11.86 33.54
C ALA A 279 -0.02 10.98 34.75
N HIS A 280 -1.31 10.73 35.00
CA HIS A 280 -1.80 9.83 36.03
C HIS A 280 -1.98 8.38 35.52
N HIS A 281 -2.01 7.42 36.44
CA HIS A 281 -2.40 6.03 36.12
C HIS A 281 -3.92 5.91 36.00
N VAL A 282 -4.37 5.23 34.96
CA VAL A 282 -5.78 4.90 34.77
C VAL A 282 -6.18 3.79 35.73
N ARG A 283 -7.34 3.95 36.36
CA ARG A 283 -7.91 2.93 37.26
C ARG A 283 -8.44 1.75 36.45
N ILE A 284 -7.88 0.58 36.71
CA ILE A 284 -8.39 -0.69 36.18
C ILE A 284 -9.51 -1.20 37.10
N SER A 285 -10.58 -1.73 36.51
CA SER A 285 -11.71 -2.28 37.27
C SER A 285 -11.25 -3.44 38.15
N ASN A 286 -11.58 -3.39 39.45
CA ASN A 286 -11.35 -4.51 40.36
C ASN A 286 -12.30 -5.69 40.11
N LYS A 287 -13.19 -5.64 39.11
CA LYS A 287 -14.03 -6.79 38.71
C LYS A 287 -13.34 -7.68 37.67
N VAL A 288 -12.18 -7.28 37.19
CA VAL A 288 -11.40 -7.99 36.18
C VAL A 288 -10.11 -8.49 36.81
N THR A 289 -9.70 -9.68 36.39
CA THR A 289 -8.36 -10.23 36.60
C THR A 289 -7.63 -10.21 35.26
N ILE A 290 -6.42 -9.66 35.25
CA ILE A 290 -5.54 -9.64 34.07
C ILE A 290 -4.42 -10.65 34.32
N ILE A 291 -4.21 -11.54 33.37
CA ILE A 291 -3.23 -12.63 33.43
C ILE A 291 -2.29 -12.42 32.25
N GLU A 292 -1.00 -12.33 32.51
CA GLU A 292 0.02 -12.38 31.47
C GLU A 292 0.22 -13.83 31.04
N LEU A 293 0.13 -14.08 29.74
CA LEU A 293 0.27 -15.41 29.16
C LEU A 293 1.72 -15.67 28.77
N SER A 294 2.16 -16.92 28.92
CA SER A 294 3.38 -17.37 28.27
C SER A 294 3.22 -17.30 26.73
N PRO A 295 4.31 -17.10 25.96
CA PRO A 295 4.23 -17.10 24.49
C PRO A 295 3.52 -18.33 23.90
N ASN A 296 3.76 -19.51 24.49
CA ASN A 296 3.12 -20.76 24.06
C ASN A 296 1.60 -20.77 24.32
N ASP A 297 1.16 -20.25 25.48
CA ASP A 297 -0.26 -20.13 25.79
C ASP A 297 -0.97 -19.10 24.90
N ALA A 298 -0.30 -17.97 24.65
CA ALA A 298 -0.79 -16.95 23.74
C ALA A 298 -0.92 -17.50 22.31
N GLU A 299 0.08 -18.24 21.83
CA GLU A 299 0.05 -18.88 20.51
C GLU A 299 -1.14 -19.84 20.39
N LEU A 300 -1.33 -20.75 21.36
CA LEU A 300 -2.42 -21.73 21.31
C LEU A 300 -3.78 -21.02 21.25
N LEU A 301 -3.97 -20.00 22.08
CA LEU A 301 -5.22 -19.25 22.14
C LEU A 301 -5.47 -18.45 20.85
N TYR A 302 -4.46 -17.78 20.30
CA TYR A 302 -4.57 -17.08 19.02
C TYR A 302 -4.81 -18.02 17.84
N ARG A 303 -4.11 -19.15 17.75
CA ARG A 303 -4.39 -20.13 16.68
C ARG A 303 -5.77 -20.76 16.82
N SER A 304 -6.27 -20.93 18.05
CA SER A 304 -7.63 -21.46 18.26
C SER A 304 -8.72 -20.46 17.87
N LYS A 305 -8.52 -19.17 18.16
CA LYS A 305 -9.59 -18.14 18.07
C LYS A 305 -9.48 -17.22 16.86
N LEU A 306 -8.26 -16.96 16.37
CA LEU A 306 -7.99 -15.97 15.32
C LEU A 306 -7.40 -16.58 14.04
N ALA A 307 -7.16 -17.89 13.97
CA ALA A 307 -6.51 -18.48 12.79
C ALA A 307 -7.27 -18.22 11.48
N THR A 308 -8.60 -18.10 11.52
CA THR A 308 -9.45 -17.82 10.35
C THR A 308 -9.73 -16.32 10.15
N THR A 309 -9.18 -15.45 11.00
CA THR A 309 -9.25 -13.99 10.84
C THR A 309 -8.36 -13.56 9.69
N GLU A 310 -8.86 -12.63 8.87
CA GLU A 310 -8.11 -12.11 7.73
C GLU A 310 -6.80 -11.46 8.18
N PHE A 311 -5.72 -11.64 7.41
CA PHE A 311 -4.35 -11.19 7.71
C PHE A 311 -3.66 -11.86 8.91
N PHE A 312 -4.28 -12.86 9.55
CA PHE A 312 -3.64 -13.58 10.66
C PHE A 312 -2.32 -14.24 10.20
N PRO A 313 -1.17 -13.94 10.84
CA PRO A 313 0.12 -14.47 10.42
C PRO A 313 0.23 -15.96 10.73
N ARG A 314 0.71 -16.73 9.75
CA ARG A 314 0.97 -18.16 9.95
C ARG A 314 2.04 -18.40 11.01
N ASP A 315 3.00 -17.48 11.12
CA ASP A 315 4.14 -17.46 12.04
C ASP A 315 3.88 -16.59 13.29
N VAL A 316 2.65 -16.60 13.82
CA VAL A 316 2.28 -15.82 15.02
C VAL A 316 3.21 -16.05 16.22
N ASP A 317 3.79 -17.25 16.34
CA ASP A 317 4.81 -17.62 17.32
C ASP A 317 6.04 -16.71 17.25
N SER A 318 6.51 -16.40 16.04
CA SER A 318 7.64 -15.52 15.80
C SER A 318 7.32 -14.06 16.13
N VAL A 319 6.05 -13.64 15.98
CA VAL A 319 5.57 -12.32 16.41
C VAL A 319 5.56 -12.23 17.93
N LEU A 320 5.02 -13.24 18.60
CA LEU A 320 4.92 -13.32 20.06
C LEU A 320 6.28 -13.46 20.75
N GLY A 321 7.22 -14.17 20.12
CA GLY A 321 8.59 -14.35 20.62
C GLY A 321 9.54 -13.19 20.31
N ASN A 322 9.10 -12.17 19.57
CA ASN A 322 9.95 -11.04 19.24
C ASN A 322 10.20 -10.17 20.50
N ARG A 323 11.43 -9.66 20.66
CA ARG A 323 11.82 -8.78 21.77
C ARG A 323 10.98 -7.51 21.91
N LEU A 324 10.36 -7.05 20.83
CA LEU A 324 9.48 -5.88 20.81
C LEU A 324 8.06 -6.22 21.30
N SER A 325 7.69 -7.51 21.37
CA SER A 325 6.47 -7.93 22.05
C SER A 325 6.67 -7.84 23.56
N LEU A 326 5.88 -6.98 24.20
CA LEU A 326 5.92 -6.77 25.65
C LEU A 326 5.05 -7.76 26.43
N GLY A 327 4.35 -8.66 25.73
CA GLY A 327 3.53 -9.70 26.32
C GLY A 327 2.11 -9.75 25.75
N THR A 328 1.44 -10.84 26.08
CA THR A 328 0.02 -11.09 25.78
C THR A 328 -0.76 -11.18 27.07
N PHE A 329 -1.88 -10.46 27.15
CA PHE A 329 -2.65 -10.29 28.37
C PHE A 329 -4.08 -10.74 28.16
N LEU A 330 -4.52 -11.67 29.02
CA LEU A 330 -5.88 -12.19 29.07
C LEU A 330 -6.64 -11.53 30.22
N ALA A 331 -7.82 -11.00 29.95
CA ALA A 331 -8.75 -10.48 30.94
C ALA A 331 -9.95 -11.40 31.11
N VAL A 332 -10.24 -11.74 32.37
CA VAL A 332 -11.36 -12.59 32.79
C VAL A 332 -12.10 -11.96 33.98
N PRO A 333 -13.35 -12.37 34.29
CA PRO A 333 -14.03 -11.92 35.49
C PRO A 333 -13.22 -12.33 36.74
N ARG A 334 -13.15 -11.45 37.74
CA ARG A 334 -12.48 -11.76 39.01
C ARG A 334 -13.13 -12.91 39.77
N VAL A 335 -14.45 -13.03 39.64
CA VAL A 335 -15.23 -14.09 40.30
C VAL A 335 -15.08 -15.36 39.45
N GLY A 336 -14.30 -16.32 39.93
CA GLY A 336 -14.03 -17.58 39.23
C GLY A 336 -12.70 -18.22 39.63
N SER A 337 -12.34 -19.30 38.93
CA SER A 337 -11.14 -20.14 39.16
C SER A 337 -9.84 -19.59 38.56
N TYR A 338 -9.92 -18.54 37.75
CA TYR A 338 -8.76 -17.96 37.06
C TYR A 338 -8.20 -16.78 37.85
N GLN A 339 -7.15 -17.02 38.63
CA GLN A 339 -6.30 -16.01 39.23
C GLN A 339 -4.92 -16.02 38.53
N PRO A 340 -4.13 -14.92 38.60
CA PRO A 340 -2.83 -14.86 37.91
C PRO A 340 -1.85 -15.94 38.38
N ASP A 341 -1.91 -16.30 39.66
CA ASP A 341 -1.11 -17.34 40.30
C ASP A 341 -1.65 -18.76 40.06
N THR A 342 -2.87 -18.89 39.54
CA THR A 342 -3.55 -20.18 39.31
C THR A 342 -3.87 -20.43 37.84
N TRP A 343 -3.23 -19.72 36.91
CA TRP A 343 -3.42 -19.92 35.48
C TRP A 343 -3.13 -21.37 35.09
N SER A 344 -4.15 -22.08 34.62
CA SER A 344 -4.10 -23.52 34.38
C SER A 344 -3.68 -23.90 32.96
N GLY A 345 -3.18 -22.95 32.17
CA GLY A 345 -2.84 -23.13 30.78
C GLY A 345 -4.00 -22.93 29.81
N SER A 346 -3.65 -22.50 28.59
CA SER A 346 -4.56 -22.19 27.49
C SER A 346 -5.40 -23.40 27.04
N ALA A 347 -4.85 -24.61 27.08
CA ALA A 347 -5.59 -25.82 26.69
C ALA A 347 -6.81 -26.06 27.58
N ARG A 348 -6.66 -25.89 28.90
CA ARG A 348 -7.77 -26.02 29.84
C ARG A 348 -8.76 -24.85 29.72
N PHE A 349 -8.25 -23.64 29.50
CA PHE A 349 -9.10 -22.48 29.22
C PHE A 349 -10.00 -22.67 28.01
N LEU A 350 -9.49 -23.30 26.94
CA LEU A 350 -10.27 -23.54 25.72
C LEU A 350 -11.36 -24.61 25.88
N LEU A 351 -11.22 -25.54 26.84
CA LEU A 351 -12.22 -26.56 27.12
C LEU A 351 -13.43 -26.00 27.87
N ASP A 352 -13.19 -25.08 28.80
CA ASP A 352 -14.22 -24.46 29.63
C ASP A 352 -13.85 -22.99 29.94
N PRO A 353 -13.99 -22.10 28.94
CA PRO A 353 -13.68 -20.69 29.13
C PRO A 353 -14.75 -20.04 30.01
N PRO A 354 -14.40 -18.99 30.78
CA PRO A 354 -15.38 -18.23 31.53
C PRO A 354 -16.41 -17.58 30.59
N PRO A 355 -17.61 -17.21 31.09
CA PRO A 355 -18.69 -16.66 30.27
C PRO A 355 -18.34 -15.41 29.48
N SER A 356 -17.27 -14.72 29.87
CA SER A 356 -16.70 -13.62 29.10
C SER A 356 -15.20 -13.58 29.30
N TRP A 357 -14.47 -13.18 28.26
CA TRP A 357 -13.03 -12.95 28.30
C TRP A 357 -12.62 -11.97 27.19
N ALA A 358 -11.44 -11.37 27.31
CA ALA A 358 -10.79 -10.63 26.24
C ALA A 358 -9.27 -10.85 26.27
N ILE A 359 -8.62 -10.68 25.13
CA ILE A 359 -7.17 -10.83 24.96
C ILE A 359 -6.63 -9.71 24.08
N LEU A 360 -5.41 -9.27 24.36
CA LEU A 360 -4.61 -8.49 23.43
C LEU A 360 -3.12 -8.71 23.70
N SER A 361 -2.29 -8.34 22.74
CA SER A 361 -0.84 -8.26 22.89
C SER A 361 -0.35 -6.83 22.71
N VAL A 362 0.82 -6.53 23.25
CA VAL A 362 1.40 -5.18 23.24
C VAL A 362 2.77 -5.20 22.57
N TRP A 363 2.98 -4.29 21.62
CA TRP A 363 4.24 -4.13 20.89
C TRP A 363 4.89 -2.78 21.20
N ASN A 364 6.22 -2.78 21.36
CA ASN A 364 7.01 -1.60 21.67
C ASN A 364 7.50 -0.88 20.41
N CYS A 365 6.75 0.11 19.92
CA CYS A 365 7.20 0.91 18.77
C CYS A 365 8.28 1.94 19.13
N LYS A 366 8.38 2.34 20.42
CA LYS A 366 9.38 3.32 20.88
C LYS A 366 10.82 2.94 20.57
N ASP A 367 11.13 1.64 20.63
CA ASP A 367 12.47 1.11 20.34
C ASP A 367 12.71 0.89 18.84
N VAL A 368 11.72 1.19 17.99
CA VAL A 368 11.80 1.10 16.52
C VAL A 368 11.93 2.50 15.91
N PHE A 369 11.10 3.44 16.36
CA PHE A 369 11.12 4.83 15.93
C PHE A 369 10.38 5.72 16.95
N THR A 370 10.59 7.02 16.83
CA THR A 370 9.84 8.02 17.60
C THR A 370 9.10 8.97 16.67
N LEU A 371 8.03 9.56 17.19
CA LEU A 371 7.21 10.53 16.50
C LEU A 371 7.41 11.92 17.10
N GLU A 372 7.19 12.97 16.32
CA GLU A 372 7.19 14.35 16.81
C GLU A 372 6.16 15.20 16.06
N VAL A 373 5.32 15.92 16.78
CA VAL A 373 4.34 16.84 16.21
C VAL A 373 4.95 18.24 16.06
N LYS A 374 5.15 18.65 14.80
CA LYS A 374 5.69 19.97 14.41
C LYS A 374 4.58 20.89 13.89
N GLY A 375 4.88 22.19 13.76
CA GLY A 375 3.93 23.19 13.26
C GLY A 375 2.91 23.72 14.27
N VAL A 376 3.09 23.45 15.57
CA VAL A 376 2.15 23.89 16.64
C VAL A 376 2.56 25.25 17.21
N SER A 377 1.59 26.17 17.33
CA SER A 377 1.83 27.51 17.90
C SER A 377 2.26 27.45 19.38
N ARG A 378 3.06 28.43 19.82
CA ARG A 378 3.55 28.52 21.21
C ARG A 378 2.41 28.52 22.23
N VAL A 379 1.30 29.20 21.93
CA VAL A 379 0.11 29.25 22.80
C VAL A 379 -0.49 27.86 23.01
N LYS A 380 -0.66 27.08 21.94
CA LYS A 380 -1.17 25.69 22.04
C LYS A 380 -0.21 24.79 22.82
N LYS A 381 1.10 24.94 22.60
CA LYS A 381 2.13 24.21 23.38
C LYS A 381 2.04 24.52 24.87
N THR A 382 1.90 25.79 25.24
CA THR A 382 1.74 26.21 26.64
C THR A 382 0.45 25.67 27.25
N LEU A 383 -0.68 25.75 26.55
CA LEU A 383 -1.95 25.20 27.03
C LEU A 383 -1.87 23.70 27.29
N ALA A 384 -1.29 22.93 26.36
CA ALA A 384 -1.06 21.50 26.53
C ALA A 384 -0.14 21.21 27.72
N LYS A 385 0.92 22.01 27.93
CA LYS A 385 1.78 21.88 29.11
C LYS A 385 1.00 22.12 30.41
N THR A 386 0.09 23.10 30.43
CA THR A 386 -0.75 23.38 31.60
C THR A 386 -1.66 22.20 31.94
N THR A 387 -2.29 21.55 30.96
CA THR A 387 -3.14 20.37 31.24
C THR A 387 -2.33 19.23 31.87
N ARG A 388 -1.09 18.99 31.42
CA ARG A 388 -0.18 18.02 32.04
C ARG A 388 0.23 18.37 33.46
N VAL A 389 0.53 19.64 33.72
CA VAL A 389 0.90 20.11 35.07
C VAL A 389 -0.27 19.92 36.02
N LEU A 390 -1.48 20.31 35.63
CA LEU A 390 -2.69 20.11 36.45
C LEU A 390 -2.94 18.64 36.74
N ASP A 391 -2.81 17.77 35.74
CA ASP A 391 -2.97 16.32 35.91
C ASP A 391 -1.92 15.72 36.86
N ARG A 392 -0.67 16.19 36.79
CA ARG A 392 0.41 15.75 37.68
C ARG A 392 0.22 16.24 39.13
N VAL A 393 -0.27 17.47 39.32
CA VAL A 393 -0.49 18.06 40.66
C VAL A 393 -1.75 17.50 41.30
N PHE A 394 -2.79 17.22 40.51
CA PHE A 394 -4.10 16.78 40.97
C PHE A 394 -4.50 15.41 40.38
N PRO A 395 -3.69 14.33 40.55
CA PRO A 395 -3.91 13.05 39.86
C PRO A 395 -5.21 12.35 40.29
N TRP A 396 -5.77 12.68 41.45
CA TRP A 396 -7.05 12.14 41.89
C TRP A 396 -8.25 12.67 41.09
N LEU A 397 -8.10 13.82 40.40
CA LEU A 397 -9.13 14.35 39.50
C LEU A 397 -9.19 13.58 38.18
N ARG A 398 -8.12 12.83 37.83
CA ARG A 398 -8.04 12.00 36.61
C ARG A 398 -8.40 12.77 35.35
N LEU A 399 -7.84 13.96 35.23
CA LEU A 399 -8.14 14.84 34.11
C LEU A 399 -7.45 14.30 32.85
N PRO A 400 -8.15 14.19 31.71
CA PRO A 400 -7.51 13.89 30.45
C PRO A 400 -6.50 15.02 30.13
N SER A 401 -5.21 14.68 30.08
CA SER A 401 -4.13 15.63 29.78
C SER A 401 -3.52 15.37 28.41
N VAL A 402 -2.96 16.43 27.80
CA VAL A 402 -2.32 16.34 26.47
C VAL A 402 -0.84 15.97 26.67
N PRO A 403 -0.40 14.77 26.25
CA PRO A 403 0.99 14.31 26.39
C PRO A 403 1.99 15.23 25.66
N ASN A 404 3.29 15.04 25.87
CA ASN A 404 4.31 15.89 25.22
C ASN A 404 4.61 15.48 23.79
N PHE A 405 3.66 15.69 22.88
CA PHE A 405 3.83 15.39 21.46
C PHE A 405 4.81 16.33 20.72
N PHE A 406 5.34 17.37 21.37
CA PHE A 406 6.18 18.39 20.72
C PHE A 406 7.68 18.14 20.85
N GLU A 407 8.06 17.01 21.46
CA GLU A 407 9.39 16.44 21.51
C GLU A 407 9.28 14.98 21.02
N PRO A 408 10.38 14.32 20.61
CA PRO A 408 10.34 12.93 20.18
C PRO A 408 9.66 12.03 21.23
N PHE A 409 8.62 11.31 20.83
CA PHE A 409 7.84 10.44 21.69
C PHE A 409 7.66 9.05 21.10
N GLY A 410 7.62 8.05 21.97
CA GLY A 410 7.30 6.67 21.61
C GLY A 410 5.83 6.33 21.85
N PHE A 411 5.41 5.20 21.31
CA PHE A 411 4.08 4.64 21.55
C PHE A 411 4.12 3.12 21.69
N LEU A 412 3.09 2.56 22.33
CA LEU A 412 2.84 1.12 22.31
C LEU A 412 1.72 0.80 21.32
N PHE A 413 1.88 -0.26 20.54
CA PHE A 413 0.86 -0.73 19.61
C PHE A 413 0.16 -1.96 20.16
N LEU A 414 -1.18 -1.97 20.17
CA LEU A 414 -1.98 -3.12 20.58
C LEU A 414 -2.34 -3.96 19.34
N TYR A 415 -2.16 -5.26 19.44
CA TYR A 415 -2.46 -6.20 18.35
C TYR A 415 -3.09 -7.49 18.87
N GLY A 416 -3.64 -8.29 17.94
CA GLY A 416 -4.31 -9.55 18.30
C GLY A 416 -5.47 -9.36 19.28
N LEU A 417 -6.27 -8.31 19.08
CA LEU A 417 -7.45 -8.05 19.90
C LEU A 417 -8.49 -9.14 19.67
N GLY A 418 -9.04 -9.68 20.75
CA GLY A 418 -10.12 -10.66 20.69
C GLY A 418 -10.87 -10.75 22.00
N GLY A 419 -12.02 -11.41 21.97
CA GLY A 419 -12.83 -11.62 23.17
C GLY A 419 -14.21 -12.16 22.84
N GLU A 420 -14.81 -12.82 23.82
CA GLU A 420 -16.13 -13.42 23.69
C GLU A 420 -16.97 -13.14 24.94
N GLY A 421 -18.29 -13.21 24.79
CA GLY A 421 -19.25 -13.09 25.87
C GLY A 421 -19.75 -11.66 26.15
N PRO A 422 -20.82 -11.53 26.95
CA PRO A 422 -21.52 -10.27 27.21
C PRO A 422 -20.66 -9.17 27.86
N GLN A 423 -19.57 -9.53 28.54
CA GLN A 423 -18.66 -8.59 29.20
C GLN A 423 -17.32 -8.40 28.48
N ALA A 424 -17.15 -8.94 27.26
CA ALA A 424 -15.91 -8.82 26.49
C ALA A 424 -15.43 -7.36 26.34
N GLN A 425 -16.34 -6.43 26.07
CA GLN A 425 -16.02 -5.01 25.98
C GLN A 425 -15.50 -4.43 27.31
N GLN A 426 -16.02 -4.87 28.44
CA GLN A 426 -15.55 -4.43 29.75
C GLN A 426 -14.12 -4.95 30.02
N MET A 427 -13.84 -6.17 29.60
CA MET A 427 -12.53 -6.81 29.72
C MET A 427 -11.52 -6.15 28.81
N LEU A 428 -11.89 -5.86 27.56
CA LEU A 428 -11.02 -5.13 26.64
C LEU A 428 -10.72 -3.72 27.16
N ARG A 429 -11.70 -2.99 27.69
CA ARG A 429 -11.44 -1.68 28.36
C ARG A 429 -10.43 -1.80 29.49
N ALA A 430 -10.51 -2.88 30.29
CA ALA A 430 -9.55 -3.12 31.37
C ALA A 430 -8.14 -3.39 30.82
N LEU A 431 -8.02 -4.17 29.74
CA LEU A 431 -6.74 -4.40 29.05
C LEU A 431 -6.17 -3.12 28.42
N CYS A 432 -7.00 -2.28 27.79
CA CYS A 432 -6.55 -0.97 27.28
C CYS A 432 -6.06 -0.06 28.43
N GLY A 433 -6.74 -0.06 29.58
CA GLY A 433 -6.29 0.66 30.78
C GLY A 433 -4.97 0.12 31.33
N PHE A 434 -4.77 -1.20 31.30
CA PHE A 434 -3.50 -1.82 31.63
C PHE A 434 -2.39 -1.39 30.66
N ALA A 435 -2.63 -1.48 29.35
CA ALA A 435 -1.66 -1.09 28.33
C ALA A 435 -1.32 0.41 28.39
N HIS A 436 -2.28 1.28 28.72
CA HIS A 436 -2.01 2.68 29.02
C HIS A 436 -1.02 2.86 30.17
N ASN A 437 -1.23 2.15 31.29
CA ASN A 437 -0.32 2.23 32.44
C ASN A 437 1.06 1.67 32.09
N LEU A 438 1.12 0.56 31.34
CA LEU A 438 2.37 0.00 30.83
C LEU A 438 3.11 1.02 29.93
N ALA A 439 2.40 1.70 29.02
CA ALA A 439 2.95 2.75 28.17
C ALA A 439 3.52 3.89 28.99
N LYS A 440 2.80 4.34 30.03
CA LYS A 440 3.27 5.37 30.96
C LYS A 440 4.57 4.95 31.65
N ASP A 441 4.65 3.71 32.14
CA ASP A 441 5.82 3.20 32.84
C ASP A 441 7.03 3.02 31.91
N ARG A 442 6.78 2.80 30.62
CA ARG A 442 7.80 2.75 29.56
C ARG A 442 8.16 4.14 29.00
N GLY A 443 7.52 5.21 29.47
CA GLY A 443 7.72 6.57 28.96
C GLY A 443 7.29 6.72 27.50
N CYS A 444 6.16 6.15 27.15
CA CYS A 444 5.46 6.35 25.88
C CYS A 444 4.31 7.35 26.08
N GLU A 445 4.02 8.15 25.05
CA GLU A 445 3.01 9.21 25.12
C GLU A 445 1.69 8.79 24.46
N VAL A 446 1.67 7.67 23.70
CA VAL A 446 0.49 7.14 23.00
C VAL A 446 0.40 5.62 23.17
N VAL A 447 -0.84 5.12 23.24
CA VAL A 447 -1.18 3.74 22.92
C VAL A 447 -2.02 3.75 21.65
N ALA A 448 -1.64 2.98 20.65
CA ALA A 448 -2.33 2.93 19.36
C ALA A 448 -2.77 1.50 19.04
N THR A 449 -3.79 1.36 18.20
CA THR A 449 -4.19 0.08 17.61
C THR A 449 -4.82 0.37 16.26
N GLU A 450 -4.75 -0.58 15.35
CA GLU A 450 -5.48 -0.53 14.09
C GLU A 450 -6.45 -1.70 14.04
N VAL A 451 -7.71 -1.42 13.71
CA VAL A 451 -8.81 -2.41 13.70
C VAL A 451 -9.70 -2.21 12.49
N SER A 452 -10.40 -3.26 12.07
CA SER A 452 -11.44 -3.13 11.03
C SER A 452 -12.50 -2.10 11.46
N SER A 453 -13.09 -1.40 10.50
CA SER A 453 -14.16 -0.43 10.76
C SER A 453 -15.37 -1.08 11.45
N GLN A 454 -15.58 -2.38 11.23
CA GLN A 454 -16.66 -3.19 11.80
C GLN A 454 -16.24 -4.06 12.99
N GLU A 455 -15.05 -3.83 13.57
CA GLU A 455 -14.55 -4.63 14.69
C GLU A 455 -15.55 -4.62 15.87
N PRO A 456 -16.10 -5.78 16.28
CA PRO A 456 -17.11 -5.86 17.33
C PRO A 456 -16.70 -5.22 18.67
N LEU A 457 -15.40 -5.26 18.99
CA LEU A 457 -14.86 -4.70 20.22
C LEU A 457 -14.39 -3.25 20.09
N ARG A 458 -14.52 -2.62 18.91
CA ARG A 458 -14.01 -1.27 18.64
C ARG A 458 -14.49 -0.22 19.65
N CYS A 459 -15.77 -0.26 20.03
CA CYS A 459 -16.36 0.70 20.97
C CYS A 459 -15.83 0.58 22.41
N ALA A 460 -15.07 -0.47 22.71
CA ALA A 460 -14.39 -0.64 23.99
C ALA A 460 -12.98 -0.04 24.00
N ILE A 461 -12.44 0.37 22.85
CA ILE A 461 -11.07 0.88 22.73
C ILE A 461 -11.08 2.40 23.02
N PRO A 462 -10.51 2.86 24.15
CA PRO A 462 -10.39 4.29 24.42
C PRO A 462 -9.50 4.95 23.37
N HIS A 463 -9.88 6.10 22.85
CA HIS A 463 -9.08 6.87 21.90
C HIS A 463 -9.57 8.31 21.83
N TRP A 464 -8.75 9.19 21.26
CA TRP A 464 -9.13 10.57 20.93
C TRP A 464 -9.31 10.72 19.44
N LYS A 465 -10.50 11.11 19.00
CA LYS A 465 -10.84 11.30 17.57
C LYS A 465 -9.85 12.20 16.82
N MET A 466 -9.31 13.22 17.50
CA MET A 466 -8.33 14.15 16.90
C MET A 466 -6.98 13.48 16.57
N LEU A 467 -6.63 12.38 17.26
CA LEU A 467 -5.39 11.64 17.06
C LEU A 467 -5.60 10.35 16.24
N SER A 468 -6.86 9.99 15.97
CA SER A 468 -7.25 8.76 15.29
C SER A 468 -7.51 9.01 13.80
N CYS A 469 -7.30 7.98 12.98
CA CYS A 469 -7.73 7.92 11.59
C CYS A 469 -8.98 7.03 11.48
N GLU A 470 -10.10 7.58 11.02
CA GLU A 470 -11.35 6.84 10.86
C GLU A 470 -11.34 5.89 9.65
N GLU A 471 -10.55 6.18 8.63
CA GLU A 471 -10.50 5.40 7.39
C GLU A 471 -9.09 5.48 6.78
N ASP A 472 -8.23 4.54 7.17
CA ASP A 472 -6.96 4.30 6.47
C ASP A 472 -7.23 3.38 5.27
N LEU A 473 -6.84 3.79 4.06
CA LEU A 473 -7.18 3.04 2.84
C LEU A 473 -6.11 2.01 2.53
N TRP A 474 -6.50 0.75 2.60
CA TRP A 474 -5.67 -0.35 2.13
C TRP A 474 -6.03 -0.68 0.69
N CYS A 475 -5.03 -0.70 -0.19
CA CYS A 475 -5.14 -1.12 -1.58
C CYS A 475 -4.41 -2.45 -1.77
N ILE A 476 -4.96 -3.35 -2.60
CA ILE A 476 -4.38 -4.67 -2.88
C ILE A 476 -4.27 -4.92 -4.38
N LYS A 477 -3.31 -5.72 -4.78
CA LYS A 477 -3.11 -6.20 -6.15
C LYS A 477 -2.79 -7.69 -6.11
N ARG A 478 -3.36 -8.45 -7.03
CA ARG A 478 -2.94 -9.83 -7.32
C ARG A 478 -1.72 -9.77 -8.25
N LEU A 479 -0.64 -10.46 -7.89
CA LEU A 479 0.63 -10.40 -8.64
C LEU A 479 0.77 -11.50 -9.70
N GLY A 480 0.04 -12.62 -9.56
CA GLY A 480 0.07 -13.74 -10.51
C GLY A 480 -1.09 -13.74 -11.50
N GLU A 481 -0.80 -14.03 -12.78
CA GLU A 481 -1.78 -14.05 -13.89
C GLU A 481 -2.34 -15.46 -14.19
N ASP A 482 -1.60 -16.54 -13.90
CA ASP A 482 -1.92 -17.91 -14.34
C ASP A 482 -2.60 -18.83 -13.30
N TYR A 483 -3.12 -18.28 -12.19
CA TYR A 483 -3.73 -19.11 -11.14
C TYR A 483 -5.23 -19.29 -11.34
N SER A 484 -5.70 -20.53 -11.40
CA SER A 484 -7.13 -20.84 -11.27
C SER A 484 -7.64 -20.35 -9.91
N ASP A 485 -8.87 -19.83 -9.89
CA ASP A 485 -9.51 -19.17 -8.74
C ASP A 485 -9.78 -20.09 -7.52
N GLY A 486 -9.13 -21.25 -7.42
CA GLY A 486 -9.05 -22.11 -6.23
C GLY A 486 -10.38 -22.30 -5.49
N SER A 487 -10.30 -22.51 -4.17
CA SER A 487 -11.48 -22.53 -3.29
C SER A 487 -11.88 -21.15 -2.77
N LEU A 488 -11.02 -20.13 -2.94
CA LEU A 488 -11.18 -18.79 -2.37
C LEU A 488 -11.75 -17.78 -3.37
N GLY A 489 -11.55 -18.00 -4.66
CA GLY A 489 -11.71 -16.96 -5.66
C GLY A 489 -10.57 -15.93 -5.62
N ASP A 490 -10.78 -14.83 -6.32
CA ASP A 490 -9.90 -13.66 -6.26
C ASP A 490 -10.10 -12.90 -4.94
N TRP A 491 -9.15 -13.04 -4.00
CA TRP A 491 -9.20 -12.37 -2.70
C TRP A 491 -9.36 -10.85 -2.81
N THR A 492 -8.84 -10.21 -3.87
CA THR A 492 -8.94 -8.75 -4.07
C THR A 492 -10.38 -8.25 -4.21
N LYS A 493 -11.32 -9.16 -4.53
CA LYS A 493 -12.75 -8.90 -4.69
C LYS A 493 -13.59 -9.36 -3.51
N SER A 494 -12.96 -9.93 -2.47
CA SER A 494 -13.67 -10.44 -1.31
C SER A 494 -14.28 -9.31 -0.48
N PRO A 495 -15.49 -9.51 0.09
CA PRO A 495 -16.09 -8.54 0.99
C PRO A 495 -15.28 -8.43 2.29
N PRO A 496 -15.27 -7.26 2.95
CA PRO A 496 -14.59 -7.10 4.22
C PRO A 496 -15.24 -7.97 5.31
N GLY A 497 -14.42 -8.61 6.13
CA GLY A 497 -14.86 -9.27 7.36
C GLY A 497 -15.07 -8.30 8.52
N PHE A 498 -15.60 -8.80 9.63
CA PHE A 498 -15.77 -8.02 10.86
C PHE A 498 -14.43 -7.60 11.49
N SER A 499 -13.43 -8.50 11.44
CA SER A 499 -12.14 -8.31 12.09
C SER A 499 -11.01 -8.58 11.10
N ILE A 500 -9.91 -7.87 11.28
CA ILE A 500 -8.63 -8.09 10.59
C ILE A 500 -7.53 -8.18 11.65
N PHE A 501 -6.50 -8.96 11.39
CA PHE A 501 -5.31 -8.99 12.24
C PHE A 501 -4.25 -8.05 11.65
N VAL A 502 -3.86 -7.02 12.39
CA VAL A 502 -2.74 -6.15 12.01
C VAL A 502 -1.46 -6.70 12.61
N ASP A 503 -0.49 -7.00 11.75
CA ASP A 503 0.80 -7.53 12.16
C ASP A 503 1.64 -6.38 12.76
N PRO A 504 2.03 -6.45 14.04
CA PRO A 504 2.74 -5.35 14.69
C PRO A 504 4.12 -5.08 14.09
N ARG A 505 4.69 -6.02 13.31
CA ARG A 505 5.95 -5.84 12.58
C ARG A 505 5.86 -4.81 11.45
N GLU A 506 4.64 -4.47 11.03
CA GLU A 506 4.33 -3.53 9.95
C GLU A 506 4.01 -2.12 10.46
N VAL A 507 4.10 -1.91 11.76
CA VAL A 507 3.79 -0.64 12.41
C VAL A 507 5.00 0.28 12.44
#